data_AF-A0A3P7DME6-F1
#
_entry.id   AF-A0A3P7DME6-F1
#
_cell.length_a   1.000
_cell.length_b   1.000
_cell.length_c   1.000
_cell.angle_alpha   90.00
_cell.angle_beta   90.00
_cell.angle_gamma   90.00
#
_symmetry.space_group_name_H-M   'P 1'
#
loop_
_entity.id
_entity.type
_entity.pdbx_description
1 polymer ?
#
loop_
_entity_poly.entity_id
_entity_poly.type
_entity_poly.pdbx_seq_one_letter_code
_entity_poly.pdbx_strand_id
1 'polypeptide(L)' 'MATYYTRAMQRLFPSVVTSKSLFIPMYRTIAMSQRSFSDRYYTKKHEWVIIEGNTAIVGISDFAQV' A
#
# COMPACT_ATOMS: atom_id res chain seq x y z
N MET A 1 4.06 -8.46 25.53
CA MET A 1 4.92 -9.51 24.91
C MET A 1 4.15 -10.65 24.24
N ALA A 2 2.86 -10.88 24.53
CA ALA A 2 2.09 -11.98 23.92
C ALA A 2 1.74 -11.82 22.43
N THR A 3 1.82 -10.62 21.87
CA THR A 3 1.35 -10.32 20.51
C THR A 3 2.35 -10.68 19.40
N TYR A 4 3.64 -10.87 19.70
CA TYR A 4 4.62 -11.16 18.64
C TYR A 4 4.54 -12.61 18.14
N TYR A 5 4.12 -13.56 18.98
CA TYR A 5 4.11 -14.97 18.62
C TYR A 5 2.95 -15.36 17.69
N THR A 6 1.81 -14.67 17.80
CA THR A 6 0.60 -15.05 17.05
C THR A 6 0.73 -14.80 15.56
N ARG A 7 1.54 -13.81 15.13
CA ARG A 7 1.69 -13.48 13.71
C ARG A 7 2.47 -14.54 12.93
N ALA A 8 3.37 -15.27 13.58
CA ALA A 8 4.13 -16.35 12.94
C ALA A 8 3.25 -17.60 12.75
N MET A 9 2.41 -17.94 13.74
CA MET A 9 1.58 -19.15 13.70
C MET A 9 0.42 -19.10 12.69
N GLN A 10 -0.11 -17.90 12.38
CA GLN A 10 -1.15 -17.76 11.35
C GLN A 10 -0.68 -18.15 9.94
N ARG A 11 0.64 -18.22 9.68
CA ARG A 11 1.17 -18.65 8.38
C ARG A 11 1.27 -20.16 8.22
N LEU A 12 1.24 -20.94 9.31
CA LEU A 12 1.54 -22.38 9.24
C LEU A 12 0.31 -23.28 9.42
N PHE A 13 -0.78 -22.82 10.05
CA PHE A 13 -1.99 -23.64 10.22
C PHE A 13 -3.26 -22.80 10.01
N PRO A 14 -3.88 -22.82 8.80
CA PRO A 14 -5.02 -21.94 8.49
C PRO A 14 -6.35 -22.32 9.16
N SER A 15 -6.41 -23.33 10.04
CA SER A 15 -7.69 -23.77 10.60
C SER A 15 -7.63 -24.09 12.09
N VAL A 16 -7.28 -23.10 12.92
CA VAL A 16 -7.72 -23.08 14.31
C VAL A 16 -8.83 -22.05 14.43
N VAL A 17 -10.04 -22.48 14.06
CA VAL A 17 -11.28 -21.74 14.27
C VAL A 17 -11.64 -21.86 15.75
N THR A 18 -10.99 -21.08 16.61
CA THR A 18 -11.41 -20.98 18.01
C THR A 18 -12.65 -20.11 18.09
N SER A 19 -13.78 -20.79 18.24
CA SER A 19 -15.10 -20.23 18.53
C SER A 19 -15.07 -19.41 19.84
N LYS A 20 -14.77 -18.11 19.74
CA LYS A 20 -15.15 -17.12 20.77
C LYS A 20 -15.52 -15.79 20.09
N SER A 21 -16.84 -15.56 20.05
CA SER A 21 -17.48 -14.26 19.96
C SER A 21 -17.43 -13.57 18.59
N LEU A 22 -18.57 -13.62 17.89
CA LEU A 22 -18.90 -12.88 16.67
C LEU A 22 -19.07 -11.37 16.93
N PHE A 23 -18.21 -10.74 17.73
CA PHE A 23 -17.94 -9.33 17.52
C PHE A 23 -17.11 -9.27 16.25
N ILE A 24 -17.78 -9.24 15.10
CA ILE A 24 -17.20 -8.75 13.87
C ILE A 24 -17.37 -7.24 13.99
N PRO A 25 -16.41 -6.49 14.57
CA PRO A 25 -16.45 -5.05 14.45
C PRO A 25 -16.52 -4.76 12.95
N MET A 26 -17.55 -4.02 12.55
CA MET A 26 -17.78 -3.53 11.20
C MET A 26 -16.73 -2.46 10.87
N TYR A 27 -15.44 -2.75 11.07
CA TYR A 27 -14.39 -1.90 10.52
C TYR A 27 -14.21 -2.31 9.06
N ARG A 28 -14.32 -1.32 8.19
CA ARG A 28 -13.98 -1.48 6.78
C ARG A 28 -12.47 -1.73 6.68
N THR A 29 -12.05 -2.86 6.12
CA THR A 29 -10.64 -3.08 5.80
C THR A 29 -10.25 -2.18 4.64
N ILE A 30 -9.37 -1.20 4.89
CA ILE A 30 -8.75 -0.40 3.83
C ILE A 30 -7.44 -1.09 3.46
N ALA A 31 -7.38 -1.66 2.25
CA ALA A 31 -6.13 -2.13 1.67
C ALA A 31 -5.52 -1.01 0.83
N MET A 32 -4.34 -0.54 1.20
CA MET A 32 -3.52 0.33 0.35
C MET A 32 -2.43 -0.51 -0.31
N SER A 33 -2.35 -0.47 -1.63
CA SER A 33 -1.20 -0.99 -2.38
C SER A 33 -0.19 0.13 -2.59
N GLN A 34 1.10 -0.19 -2.48
CA GLN A 34 2.15 0.73 -2.87
C GLN A 34 2.34 0.60 -4.38
N ARG A 35 2.02 1.65 -5.13
CA ARG A 35 2.42 1.75 -6.54
C ARG A 35 3.80 2.37 -6.61
N SER A 36 4.79 1.60 -7.00
CA SER A 36 6.13 2.11 -7.30
C SER A 36 6.14 2.68 -8.73
N PHE A 37 6.29 4.00 -8.86
CA PHE A 37 6.56 4.62 -10.15
C PHE A 37 8.08 4.75 -10.33
N SER A 38 8.77 3.62 -10.55
CA SER A 38 10.24 3.57 -10.62
C SER A 38 10.83 4.51 -11.67
N ASP A 39 10.06 4.77 -12.74
CA ASP A 39 10.56 5.45 -13.93
C ASP A 39 10.18 6.94 -13.98
N ARG A 40 9.59 7.47 -12.89
CA ARG A 40 9.20 8.88 -12.78
C ARG A 40 10.22 9.67 -11.98
N TYR A 41 10.76 10.72 -12.59
CA TYR A 41 11.55 11.73 -11.87
C TYR A 41 10.63 12.88 -11.45
N TYR A 42 10.70 13.29 -10.18
CA TYR A 42 9.83 14.31 -9.62
C TYR A 42 10.55 15.65 -9.43
N THR A 43 9.84 16.74 -9.72
CA THR A 43 10.32 18.10 -9.43
C THR A 43 9.72 18.61 -8.11
N LYS A 44 10.36 19.64 -7.52
CA LYS A 44 9.82 20.33 -6.33
C LYS A 44 8.49 21.05 -6.60
N LYS A 45 8.08 21.19 -7.87
CA LYS A 45 6.84 21.82 -8.29
C LYS A 45 5.70 20.82 -8.48
N HIS A 46 5.84 19.59 -7.96
CA HIS A 46 4.86 18.53 -8.10
C HIS A 46 4.63 18.11 -9.56
N GLU A 47 5.67 18.18 -10.39
CA GLU A 47 5.63 17.59 -11.73
C GLU A 47 6.38 16.25 -11.70
N TRP A 48 6.05 15.36 -12.63
CA TRP A 48 6.82 14.17 -12.90
C TRP A 48 7.20 14.11 -14.38
N VAL A 49 8.33 13.49 -14.68
CA VAL A 49 8.77 13.21 -16.04
C VAL A 49 9.17 11.75 -16.19
N ILE A 50 8.77 11.15 -17.32
CA ILE A 50 9.22 9.84 -17.81
C ILE A 50 10.01 10.09 -19.10
N ILE A 51 11.18 9.49 -19.23
CA ILE A 51 12.06 9.65 -20.40
C ILE A 51 12.08 8.34 -21.18
N GLU A 52 11.63 8.38 -22.42
CA GLU A 52 11.64 7.27 -23.38
C GLU A 52 12.51 7.64 -24.59
N GLY A 53 13.80 7.33 -24.50
CA GLY A 53 14.78 7.70 -25.53
C GLY A 53 14.89 9.22 -25.69
N ASN A 54 14.45 9.74 -26.83
CA ASN A 54 14.46 11.18 -27.14
C ASN A 54 13.12 11.88 -26.81
N THR A 55 12.12 11.14 -26.31
CA THR A 55 10.81 11.69 -25.95
C THR A 55 10.67 11.74 -24.44
N ALA A 56 10.15 12.85 -23.91
CA ALA A 56 9.85 12.99 -22.49
C ALA A 56 8.34 13.24 -22.31
N ILE A 57 7.71 12.49 -21.41
CA ILE A 57 6.31 12.69 -21.01
C ILE A 57 6.33 13.37 -19.66
N VAL A 58 5.73 14.56 -19.59
CA VAL A 58 5.63 15.36 -18.37
C VAL A 58 4.17 15.40 -17.92
N GLY A 59 3.95 15.30 -16.61
CA GLY A 59 2.63 15.45 -16.01
C GLY A 59 2.68 16.09 -14.64
N ILE A 60 1.50 16.47 -14.14
CA ILE A 60 1.32 16.96 -12.77
C ILE A 60 1.11 15.75 -11.86
N SER A 61 1.71 15.80 -10.67
CA SER A 61 1.60 14.79 -9.62
C SER A 61 0.27 14.93 -8.88
N ASP A 62 -0.28 13.82 -8.39
CA ASP A 62 -1.53 13.78 -7.61
C ASP A 62 -1.45 14.59 -6.30
N PHE A 63 -0.25 14.98 -5.89
CA PHE A 63 0.00 15.80 -4.70
C PHE A 63 0.02 17.31 -4.99
N ALA A 64 -0.13 17.73 -6.25
CA ALA A 64 -0.26 19.15 -6.56
C ALA A 64 -1.56 19.68 -5.96
N GLN A 65 -1.45 20.61 -5.01
CA GLN A 65 -2.58 21.32 -4.43
C GLN A 65 -2.82 22.60 -5.24
N VAL A 66 -4.10 22.93 -5.47
CA VAL A 66 -4.55 24.18 -6.09
C VAL A 66 -4.54 25.30 -5.07
#